data_AF-A0A803PB81-F1
#
_entry.id   AF-A0A803PB81-F1
#
_cell.length_a   1.000
_cell.length_b   1.000
_cell.length_c   1.000
_cell.angle_alpha   90.00
_cell.angle_beta   90.00
_cell.angle_gamma   90.00
#
_symmetry.space_group_name_H-M   'P 1'
#
loop_
_entity.id
_entity.type
_entity.pdbx_description
1 polymer ?
#
loop_
_entity_poly.entity_id
_entity_poly.type
_entity_poly.pdbx_seq_one_letter_code
_entity_poly.pdbx_strand_id
1 'polypeptide(L)'
;MPAVLQLKMLPRCHVFTDLFQDVCPDLLDVGMYFFPADDNSTSSRHEYVKLFEYLEFHKSVMTSCVNGVELLIFSSTQLNDDSQNILSSESKQFFWGIFRSSTNNDTPLPSNAQEKLPTSVNSMTDDEDMEIEVPLIRKRRRSVESRKD
;
A
#
# COMPACT_ATOMS: atom_id res chain seq x y z
N MET A 1 19.96 -1.81 -5.79
CA MET A 1 19.76 -0.35 -5.99
C MET A 1 21.05 0.21 -6.59
N PRO A 2 21.01 0.95 -7.72
CA PRO A 2 22.21 1.60 -8.27
C PRO A 2 22.80 2.63 -7.30
N ALA A 3 24.11 2.83 -7.35
CA ALA A 3 24.81 3.82 -6.52
C ALA A 3 24.44 5.27 -6.88
N VAL A 4 24.04 5.50 -8.14
CA VAL A 4 23.62 6.81 -8.65
C VAL A 4 22.25 6.66 -9.30
N LEU A 5 21.28 7.45 -8.84
CA LEU A 5 19.94 7.52 -9.42
C LEU A 5 19.85 8.75 -10.33
N GLN A 6 19.40 8.54 -11.56
CA GLN A 6 19.02 9.65 -12.43
C GLN A 6 17.56 10.01 -12.15
N LEU A 7 17.35 11.21 -11.63
CA LEU A 7 16.04 11.70 -11.20
C LEU A 7 15.44 12.65 -12.24
N LYS A 8 14.14 12.55 -12.45
CA LYS A 8 13.33 13.53 -13.20
C LYS A 8 12.27 14.10 -12.27
N MET A 9 11.89 15.36 -12.49
CA MET A 9 10.82 16.02 -11.73
C MET A 9 9.49 15.84 -12.44
N LEU A 10 8.45 15.49 -11.69
CA LEU A 10 7.06 15.38 -12.14
C LEU A 10 6.15 16.25 -11.27
N PRO A 11 5.07 16.83 -11.82
CA PRO A 11 4.05 17.49 -11.01
C PRO A 11 3.41 16.52 -10.00
N ARG A 12 3.36 16.89 -8.72
CA ARG A 12 2.88 16.01 -7.63
C ARG A 12 1.40 15.68 -7.73
N CYS A 13 0.56 16.63 -8.12
CA CYS A 13 -0.91 16.48 -8.08
C CYS A 13 -1.40 15.23 -8.82
N HIS A 14 -0.98 15.04 -10.06
CA HIS A 14 -1.41 13.89 -10.87
C HIS A 14 -0.92 12.57 -10.28
N VAL A 15 0.37 12.50 -9.93
CA VAL A 15 0.99 11.29 -9.40
C VAL A 15 0.37 10.88 -8.06
N PHE A 16 0.11 11.84 -7.18
CA PHE A 16 -0.39 11.57 -5.84
C PHE A 16 -1.83 11.06 -5.85
N THR A 17 -2.72 11.69 -6.63
CA THR A 17 -4.12 11.24 -6.76
C THR A 17 -4.20 9.86 -7.41
N ASP A 18 -3.38 9.57 -8.43
CA ASP A 18 -3.33 8.27 -9.08
C ASP A 18 -2.95 7.11 -8.13
N LEU A 19 -2.10 7.40 -7.14
CA LEU A 19 -1.58 6.40 -6.20
C LEU A 19 -2.47 6.22 -4.98
N PHE A 20 -2.91 7.33 -4.38
CA PHE A 20 -3.50 7.32 -3.05
C PHE A 20 -4.97 7.71 -3.03
N GLN A 21 -5.57 8.10 -4.16
CA GLN A 21 -6.99 8.49 -4.24
C GLN A 21 -7.39 9.53 -3.19
N ASP A 22 -6.49 10.50 -2.95
CA ASP A 22 -6.61 11.55 -1.92
C ASP A 22 -6.59 11.06 -0.45
N VAL A 23 -6.28 9.78 -0.22
CA VAL A 23 -5.93 9.26 1.11
C VAL A 23 -4.49 9.65 1.45
N CYS A 24 -4.25 10.04 2.70
CA CYS A 24 -2.90 10.39 3.14
C CYS A 24 -2.09 9.11 3.41
N PRO A 25 -0.91 8.92 2.78
CA PRO A 25 -0.10 7.74 2.98
C PRO A 25 0.52 7.68 4.38
N ASP A 26 0.77 6.46 4.84
CA ASP A 26 1.43 6.18 6.11
C ASP A 26 2.71 5.34 5.90
N LEU A 27 3.31 4.87 7.00
CA LEU A 27 4.54 4.07 6.93
C LEU A 27 4.37 2.72 6.21
N LEU A 28 3.15 2.17 6.12
CA LEU A 28 2.87 0.91 5.44
C LEU A 28 2.93 1.06 3.92
N ASP A 29 2.71 2.26 3.40
CA ASP A 29 2.82 2.57 1.98
C ASP A 29 4.27 2.73 1.51
N VAL A 30 5.23 2.84 2.43
CA VAL A 30 6.62 3.16 2.10
C VAL A 30 7.39 1.93 1.63
N GLY A 31 7.95 2.00 0.42
CA GLY A 31 8.87 0.99 -0.10
C GLY A 31 10.34 1.26 0.23
N MET A 32 10.73 2.53 0.40
CA MET A 32 12.12 2.90 0.69
C MET A 32 12.24 4.29 1.31
N TYR A 33 13.30 4.52 2.10
CA TYR A 33 13.66 5.82 2.67
C TYR A 33 15.00 6.32 2.11
N PHE A 34 15.15 7.64 1.99
CA PHE A 34 16.42 8.28 1.64
C PHE A 34 16.75 9.34 2.67
N PHE A 35 17.95 9.23 3.22
CA PHE A 35 18.51 10.18 4.18
C PHE A 35 19.75 10.85 3.57
N PRO A 36 20.13 12.05 4.04
CA PRO A 36 21.42 12.61 3.68
C PRO A 36 22.54 11.63 4.06
N ALA A 37 23.65 11.68 3.33
CA ALA A 37 24.82 10.89 3.69
C ALA A 37 25.27 11.23 5.12
N ASP A 38 25.66 10.21 5.87
CA ASP A 38 26.33 10.36 7.17
C ASP A 38 27.83 10.62 6.96
N ASP A 39 28.15 11.48 6.00
CA ASP A 39 29.45 12.11 5.95
C ASP A 39 29.35 13.39 6.77
N ASN A 40 30.37 13.70 7.58
CA ASN A 40 30.42 14.97 8.33
C ASN A 40 30.53 16.21 7.40
N SER A 41 30.21 16.05 6.11
CA SER A 41 30.17 17.09 5.09
C SER A 41 28.91 17.93 5.27
N THR A 42 29.10 19.19 5.63
CA THR A 42 27.99 20.15 5.69
C THR A 42 27.36 20.39 4.31
N SER A 43 28.08 20.12 3.21
CA SER A 43 27.60 20.34 1.85
C SER A 43 26.51 19.35 1.45
N SER A 44 26.68 18.06 1.75
CA SER A 44 25.71 17.01 1.39
C SER A 44 24.36 17.24 2.07
N ARG A 45 24.39 17.59 3.36
CA ARG A 45 23.19 17.94 4.15
C ARG A 45 22.54 19.22 3.63
N HIS A 46 23.32 20.23 3.23
CA HIS A 46 22.78 21.47 2.70
C HIS A 46 22.11 21.28 1.33
N GLU A 47 22.71 20.49 0.43
CA GLU A 47 22.12 20.12 -0.85
C GLU A 47 20.84 19.30 -0.67
N TYR A 48 20.83 18.38 0.31
CA TYR A 48 19.65 17.61 0.68
C TYR A 48 18.47 18.49 1.10
N VAL A 49 18.72 19.46 1.99
CA VAL A 49 17.70 20.43 2.43
C VAL A 49 17.20 21.28 1.27
N LYS A 50 18.10 21.77 0.41
CA LYS A 50 17.72 22.52 -0.80
C LYS A 50 16.83 21.71 -1.74
N LEU A 51 17.15 20.43 -1.95
CA LEU A 51 16.33 19.54 -2.77
C LEU A 51 14.94 19.33 -2.15
N PHE A 52 14.87 19.20 -0.83
CA PHE A 52 13.62 19.06 -0.10
C PHE A 52 12.74 20.31 -0.26
N GLU A 53 13.30 21.48 -0.01
CA GLU A 53 12.60 22.77 -0.17
C GLU A 53 12.15 22.98 -1.61
N TYR A 54 12.98 22.58 -2.59
CA TYR A 54 12.65 22.65 -4.00
C TYR A 54 11.40 21.82 -4.33
N LEU A 55 11.31 20.57 -3.85
CA LEU A 55 10.16 19.70 -4.09
C LEU A 55 8.88 20.26 -3.48
N GLU A 56 8.97 20.80 -2.27
CA GLU A 56 7.82 21.40 -1.58
C GLU A 56 7.35 22.67 -2.27
N PHE A 57 8.27 23.57 -2.63
CA PHE A 57 7.96 24.82 -3.30
C PHE A 57 7.33 24.59 -4.68
N HIS A 58 7.92 23.69 -5.46
CA HIS A 58 7.44 23.37 -6.82
C HIS A 58 6.32 22.34 -6.85
N LYS A 59 5.84 21.85 -5.70
CA LYS A 59 4.85 20.77 -5.59
C LYS A 59 5.16 19.63 -6.56
N SER A 60 6.41 19.16 -6.52
CA SER A 60 6.96 18.19 -7.45
C SER A 60 7.30 16.87 -6.74
N VAL A 61 7.45 15.82 -7.53
CA VAL A 61 7.87 14.47 -7.11
C VAL A 61 9.05 14.08 -7.99
N MET A 62 10.01 13.33 -7.43
CA MET A 62 11.11 12.79 -8.21
C MET A 62 10.75 11.40 -8.71
N THR A 63 11.11 11.08 -9.94
CA THR A 63 10.98 9.74 -10.51
C THR A 63 12.31 9.25 -11.07
N SER A 64 12.53 7.94 -10.99
CA SER A 64 13.63 7.23 -11.65
C SER A 64 13.14 5.89 -12.19
N CYS A 65 13.76 5.40 -13.26
CA CYS A 65 13.51 4.04 -13.73
C CYS A 65 14.73 3.17 -13.42
N VAL A 66 14.53 2.14 -12.60
CA VAL A 66 15.57 1.21 -12.18
C VAL A 66 15.19 -0.18 -12.67
N ASN A 67 15.94 -0.69 -13.65
CA ASN A 67 15.71 -2.01 -14.25
C ASN A 67 14.27 -2.21 -14.77
N GLY A 68 13.67 -1.18 -15.36
CA GLY A 68 12.30 -1.24 -15.87
C GLY A 68 11.20 -1.06 -14.81
N VAL A 69 11.57 -0.84 -13.55
CA VAL A 69 10.64 -0.51 -12.47
C VAL A 69 10.73 0.98 -12.19
N GLU A 70 9.57 1.64 -12.12
CA GLU A 70 9.51 3.05 -11.78
C GLU A 70 9.61 3.22 -10.26
N LEU A 71 10.43 4.17 -9.84
CA LEU A 71 10.60 4.58 -8.46
C LEU A 71 10.13 6.02 -8.35
N LEU A 72 9.11 6.25 -7.53
CA LEU A 72 8.62 7.58 -7.19
C LEU A 72 9.13 7.95 -5.80
N ILE A 73 9.61 9.18 -5.66
CA ILE A 73 10.24 9.68 -4.44
C ILE A 73 9.56 10.99 -4.05
N PHE A 74 9.04 11.00 -2.83
CA PHE A 74 8.27 12.05 -2.20
C PHE A 74 9.02 12.61 -1.00
N SER A 75 8.67 13.83 -0.60
CA SER A 75 9.10 14.37 0.68
C SER A 75 8.24 13.80 1.80
N SER A 76 8.80 13.73 3.01
CA SER A 76 8.11 13.29 4.21
C SER A 76 6.83 14.09 4.52
N THR A 77 6.68 15.32 4.02
CA THR A 77 5.46 16.12 4.24
C THR A 77 4.21 15.51 3.59
N GLN A 78 4.39 14.57 2.67
CA GLN A 78 3.30 13.81 2.06
C GLN A 78 2.76 12.69 2.95
N LEU A 79 3.52 12.24 3.95
CA LEU A 79 3.06 11.23 4.91
C LEU A 79 2.16 11.88 5.97
N ASN A 80 1.37 11.08 6.67
CA ASN A 80 0.62 11.56 7.82
C ASN A 80 1.56 12.04 8.95
N ASP A 81 1.03 12.89 9.84
CA ASP A 81 1.82 13.53 10.90
C ASP A 81 2.49 12.51 11.84
N ASP A 82 1.80 11.42 12.15
CA ASP A 82 2.34 10.36 13.01
C ASP A 82 3.59 9.72 12.37
N SER A 83 3.51 9.40 11.08
CA SER A 83 4.60 8.81 10.31
C SER A 83 5.80 9.74 10.19
N GLN A 84 5.56 11.05 10.04
CA GLN A 84 6.63 12.05 10.00
C GLN A 84 7.40 12.14 11.33
N ASN A 85 6.72 11.94 12.46
CA ASN A 85 7.31 12.09 13.79
C ASN A 85 8.03 10.84 14.29
N ILE A 86 7.68 9.64 13.79
CA ILE A 86 8.27 8.36 14.22
C ILE A 86 9.74 8.24 13.80
N LEU A 87 10.08 8.66 12.58
CA LEU A 87 11.38 8.37 11.97
C LEU A 87 12.45 9.43 12.22
N SER A 88 12.05 10.61 12.70
CA SER A 88 13.00 11.68 12.91
C SER A 88 12.74 12.43 14.21
N SER A 89 13.65 12.23 15.17
CA SER A 89 13.73 13.04 16.38
C SER A 89 14.40 14.42 16.14
N GLU A 90 15.23 14.57 15.09
CA GLU A 90 16.09 15.76 14.91
C GLU A 90 15.70 16.65 13.71
N SER A 91 15.16 16.09 12.62
CA SER A 91 14.72 16.85 11.43
C SER A 91 13.67 16.10 10.62
N LYS A 92 12.40 16.53 10.67
CA LYS A 92 11.24 15.91 9.96
C LYS A 92 11.37 15.87 8.43
N GLN A 93 12.53 16.24 7.89
CA GLN A 93 12.85 16.33 6.48
C GLN A 93 13.57 15.05 6.06
N PHE A 94 12.83 14.12 5.48
CA PHE A 94 13.40 12.97 4.80
C PHE A 94 12.65 12.70 3.49
N PHE A 95 13.22 11.89 2.59
CA PHE A 95 12.50 11.40 1.42
C PHE A 95 12.09 9.96 1.63
N TRP A 96 10.98 9.59 1.02
CA TRP A 96 10.50 8.23 0.96
C TRP A 96 10.05 7.91 -0.46
N GLY A 97 9.96 6.64 -0.80
CA GLY A 97 9.60 6.24 -2.14
C GLY A 97 8.86 4.92 -2.22
N ILE A 98 8.24 4.74 -3.37
CA ILE A 98 7.47 3.54 -3.72
C ILE A 98 7.92 3.02 -5.08
N PHE A 99 7.77 1.72 -5.28
CA PHE A 99 8.01 1.09 -6.57
C PHE A 99 6.69 0.87 -7.28
N ARG A 100 6.63 1.29 -8.54
CA ARG A 100 5.50 1.07 -9.44
C ARG A 100 5.97 0.24 -10.63
N SER A 101 5.19 -0.78 -10.98
CA SER A 101 5.39 -1.47 -12.24
C SER A 101 5.19 -0.47 -13.38
N SER A 102 6.18 -0.36 -14.26
CA SER A 102 6.04 0.33 -15.55
C SER A 102 5.09 -0.52 -16.40
N THR A 103 3.79 -0.45 -16.13
CA THR A 103 2.79 -0.96 -17.08
C THR A 103 2.77 0.05 -18.22
N ASN A 104 3.74 -0.07 -19.14
CA ASN A 104 3.56 0.49 -20.47
C ASN A 104 2.32 -0.22 -21.03
N ASN A 105 1.18 0.46 -21.04
CA ASN A 105 -0.10 -0.07 -21.54
C ASN A 105 -0.09 -0.37 -23.06
N ASP A 106 1.07 -0.45 -23.71
CA ASP A 106 1.22 -0.78 -25.12
C ASP A 106 1.30 -2.29 -25.39
N THR A 107 0.96 -3.13 -24.42
CA THR A 107 0.65 -4.53 -24.68
C THR A 107 -0.75 -4.84 -24.18
N PRO A 108 -1.70 -5.21 -25.07
CA PRO A 108 -2.94 -5.81 -24.62
C PRO A 108 -2.56 -7.09 -23.89
N LEU A 109 -2.89 -7.17 -22.59
CA LEU A 109 -3.00 -8.44 -21.91
C LEU A 109 -3.79 -9.39 -22.83
N PRO A 110 -3.30 -10.61 -23.11
CA PRO A 110 -4.13 -11.60 -23.75
C PRO A 110 -5.32 -11.85 -22.82
N SER A 111 -6.46 -11.28 -23.19
CA SER A 111 -7.78 -11.63 -22.70
C SER A 111 -8.00 -13.09 -23.03
N ASN A 112 -7.51 -13.99 -22.18
CA ASN A 112 -7.89 -15.40 -22.06
C ASN A 112 -7.19 -16.03 -20.85
N ALA A 113 -7.56 -15.55 -19.67
CA ALA A 113 -7.53 -16.36 -18.45
C ALA A 113 -8.91 -16.24 -17.79
N GLN A 114 -9.93 -16.75 -18.47
CA GLN A 114 -11.11 -17.24 -17.76
C GLN A 114 -10.69 -18.54 -17.08
N GLU A 115 -10.27 -18.48 -15.81
CA GLU A 115 -10.48 -19.63 -14.92
C GLU A 115 -11.96 -19.69 -14.60
N LYS A 116 -12.68 -20.26 -15.56
CA LYS A 116 -14.06 -20.68 -15.45
C LYS A 116 -14.07 -21.82 -14.43
N LEU A 117 -14.60 -21.58 -13.23
CA LEU A 117 -14.97 -22.62 -12.29
C LEU A 117 -15.81 -23.67 -13.06
N PRO A 118 -15.50 -24.98 -13.01
CA PRO A 118 -16.29 -25.95 -13.75
C PRO A 118 -17.68 -26.08 -13.12
N THR A 119 -18.67 -25.43 -13.73
CA THR A 119 -20.07 -25.81 -13.61
C THR A 119 -20.24 -27.17 -14.28
N SER A 120 -20.27 -28.24 -13.48
CA SER A 120 -20.80 -29.52 -13.94
C SER A 120 -22.32 -29.51 -13.75
N VAL A 121 -23.03 -29.44 -14.87
CA VAL A 121 -24.48 -29.63 -14.98
C VAL A 121 -24.74 -31.12 -15.15
N ASN A 122 -25.76 -31.66 -14.47
CA ASN A 122 -26.64 -32.75 -14.91
C ASN A 122 -27.90 -32.60 -14.02
N SER A 123 -28.96 -31.94 -14.49
CA SER A 123 -30.06 -32.38 -15.37
C SER A 123 -31.15 -33.19 -14.67
N MET A 124 -32.29 -32.50 -14.47
CA MET A 124 -33.69 -32.92 -14.62
C MET A 124 -34.27 -34.01 -13.68
N THR A 125 -35.18 -33.50 -12.84
CA THR A 125 -36.52 -33.99 -12.45
C THR A 125 -36.72 -35.47 -12.14
N ASP A 126 -37.20 -35.77 -10.94
CA ASP A 126 -38.61 -36.14 -10.74
C ASP A 126 -39.00 -36.04 -9.26
N ASP A 127 -40.27 -35.71 -9.05
CA ASP A 127 -40.99 -35.61 -7.79
C ASP A 127 -40.86 -36.89 -6.95
N GLU A 128 -40.53 -36.77 -5.67
CA GLU A 128 -41.01 -37.69 -4.62
C GLU A 128 -40.93 -36.97 -3.27
N ASP A 129 -42.09 -36.85 -2.62
CA ASP A 129 -42.26 -36.37 -1.26
C ASP A 129 -41.37 -37.18 -0.30
N MET A 130 -40.37 -36.54 0.30
CA MET A 130 -39.66 -37.12 1.45
C MET A 130 -39.77 -36.17 2.64
N GLU A 131 -40.69 -36.54 3.54
CA GLU A 131 -40.89 -35.97 4.86
C GLU A 131 -39.56 -35.79 5.59
N ILE A 132 -39.22 -34.55 5.93
CA ILE A 132 -38.11 -34.28 6.85
C ILE A 132 -38.66 -34.43 8.28
N GLU A 133 -38.49 -35.62 8.86
CA GLU A 133 -38.67 -35.83 10.30
C GLU A 133 -37.71 -34.92 11.08
N VAL A 134 -38.27 -33.93 11.76
CA VAL A 134 -37.58 -33.08 12.74
C VAL A 134 -37.44 -33.83 14.07
N PRO A 135 -36.22 -34.11 14.58
CA PRO A 135 -36.08 -34.69 15.90
C PRO A 135 -36.44 -33.65 16.99
N LEU A 136 -37.50 -33.96 17.74
CA LEU A 136 -37.92 -33.23 18.94
C LEU A 136 -36.87 -33.33 20.06
N ILE A 137 -36.26 -32.19 20.40
CA ILE A 137 -35.85 -31.68 21.72
C ILE A 137 -35.44 -32.71 22.80
N ARG A 138 -34.25 -32.50 23.41
CA ARG A 138 -34.13 -32.54 24.89
C ARG A 138 -33.35 -31.36 25.46
N LYS A 139 -34.10 -30.34 25.89
CA LYS A 139 -33.69 -29.39 26.94
C LYS A 139 -33.31 -30.18 28.19
N ARG A 140 -32.04 -30.13 28.61
CA ARG A 140 -31.66 -30.43 30.00
C ARG A 140 -31.82 -29.14 30.82
N ARG A 141 -32.82 -29.15 31.71
CA ARG A 141 -32.94 -28.26 32.87
C ARG A 141 -32.69 -29.06 34.14
N ARG A 142 -32.18 -28.35 35.17
CA ARG A 142 -32.00 -28.66 36.62
C ARG A 142 -30.53 -28.87 37.01
N SER A 143 -30.03 -28.31 38.13
CA SER A 143 -30.64 -27.51 39.20
C SER A 143 -29.56 -26.72 39.96
N VAL A 144 -30.00 -25.65 40.60
CA VAL A 144 -29.35 -24.87 41.67
C VAL A 144 -29.18 -25.71 42.95
N GLU A 145 -28.09 -25.52 43.71
CA GLU A 145 -27.98 -25.67 45.18
C GLU A 145 -26.55 -25.18 45.60
N SER A 146 -26.36 -23.95 46.08
CA SER A 146 -26.28 -23.50 47.49
C SER A 146 -24.94 -23.72 48.24
N ARG A 147 -24.38 -22.58 48.66
CA ARG A 147 -23.75 -22.23 49.96
C ARG A 147 -22.34 -22.72 50.36
N LYS A 148 -21.60 -21.72 50.89
CA LYS A 148 -20.59 -21.73 51.99
C LYS A 148 -19.25 -22.40 51.65
N ASP A 149 -18.08 -21.84 51.98
CA ASP A 149 -17.70 -20.95 53.09
C ASP A 149 -16.83 -19.75 52.66
#